data_AF-A0A3A8ILX6-F1
#
_entry.id   AF-A0A3A8ILX6-F1
#
_cell.length_a   1.000
_cell.length_b   1.000
_cell.length_c   1.000
_cell.angle_alpha   90.00
_cell.angle_beta   90.00
_cell.angle_gamma   90.00
#
_symmetry.space_group_name_H-M   'P 1'
#
loop_
_entity.id
_entity.type
_entity.pdbx_description
1 polymer ?
#
loop_
_entity_poly.entity_id
_entity_poly.type
_entity_poly.pdbx_seq_one_letter_code
_entity_poly.pdbx_strand_id
1 'polypeptide(L)'
;ADAGKNGIVMSYTGRAAPWQIIRQVKPKLHRIIKKVSFGEETAQSENEIWDGENLSAMVTLYKYRGQVDLVVTDPPYNTGEDFRYNDKWDKDPNDPDLGDVVPKDDGSKHSKWLRFMTPRIWMMREMLTPGGVMAICIDHRELFR
;
A
#
# COMPACT_ATOMS: atom_id res chain seq x y z
N ALA A 1 6.55 -4.18 22.71
CA ALA A 1 6.84 -4.88 21.44
C ALA A 1 8.33 -5.18 21.43
N ASP A 2 8.71 -6.45 21.59
CA ASP A 2 10.11 -6.94 21.63
C ASP A 2 10.74 -7.06 20.22
N ALA A 3 10.26 -6.28 19.26
CA ALA A 3 10.87 -6.24 17.92
C ALA A 3 12.23 -5.53 18.02
N GLY A 4 13.31 -6.29 17.96
CA GLY A 4 14.69 -5.77 17.95
C GLY A 4 15.52 -6.08 19.18
N LYS A 5 14.99 -6.79 20.19
CA LYS A 5 15.80 -7.15 21.38
C LYS A 5 17.01 -8.02 21.05
N ASN A 6 16.92 -8.83 19.97
CA ASN A 6 17.98 -9.71 19.46
C ASN A 6 18.08 -9.71 17.91
N GLY A 7 17.60 -8.67 17.21
CA GLY A 7 17.46 -8.69 15.75
C GLY A 7 18.05 -7.48 15.05
N ILE A 8 18.40 -7.64 13.77
CA ILE A 8 18.79 -6.52 12.89
C ILE A 8 17.52 -5.75 12.52
N VAL A 9 17.51 -4.44 12.77
CA VAL A 9 16.39 -3.56 12.44
C VAL A 9 16.82 -2.57 11.37
N MET A 10 16.11 -2.57 10.24
CA MET A 10 16.30 -1.55 9.21
C MET A 10 15.77 -0.20 9.70
N SER A 11 16.61 0.83 9.66
CA SER A 11 16.26 2.21 10.01
C SER A 11 16.32 3.09 8.77
N TYR A 12 15.38 4.02 8.63
CA TYR A 12 15.33 5.00 7.54
C TYR A 12 14.69 6.30 8.02
N THR A 13 15.01 7.40 7.35
CA THR A 13 14.52 8.74 7.72
C THR A 13 13.01 8.83 7.56
N GLY A 14 12.32 9.39 8.56
CA GLY A 14 10.87 9.56 8.52
C GLY A 14 10.08 8.27 8.78
N ARG A 15 10.73 7.22 9.31
CA ARG A 15 10.06 5.99 9.74
C ARG A 15 9.00 6.30 10.81
N ALA A 16 7.75 6.09 10.45
CA ALA A 16 6.63 6.02 11.38
C ALA A 16 6.14 4.58 11.49
N ALA A 17 5.50 4.25 12.61
CA ALA A 17 4.87 2.95 12.71
C ALA A 17 3.67 2.88 11.76
N PRO A 18 3.48 1.78 10.99
CA PRO A 18 2.42 1.70 9.97
C PRO A 18 1.03 1.97 10.56
N TRP A 19 0.75 1.46 11.76
CA TRP A 19 -0.53 1.67 12.44
C TRP A 19 -0.81 3.14 12.77
N GLN A 20 0.21 4.00 12.93
CA GLN A 20 0.01 5.43 13.14
C GLN A 20 -0.46 6.13 11.87
N ILE A 21 0.08 5.75 10.72
CA ILE A 21 -0.34 6.28 9.41
C ILE A 21 -1.75 5.81 9.10
N ILE A 22 -2.00 4.50 9.24
CA ILE A 22 -3.27 3.87 8.84
C ILE A 22 -4.46 4.41 9.63
N ARG A 23 -4.28 4.71 10.93
CA ARG A 23 -5.33 5.33 11.75
C ARG A 23 -5.73 6.74 11.30
N GLN A 24 -4.86 7.41 10.55
CA GLN A 24 -5.12 8.74 10.00
C GLN A 24 -5.74 8.70 8.59
N VAL A 25 -5.65 7.55 7.91
CA VAL A 25 -6.28 7.35 6.60
C VAL A 25 -7.79 7.24 6.79
N LYS A 26 -8.52 8.10 6.07
CA LYS A 26 -9.98 8.17 6.13
C LYS A 26 -10.58 7.14 5.16
N PRO A 27 -11.46 6.23 5.64
CA PRO A 27 -12.27 5.39 4.75
C PRO A 27 -13.05 6.27 3.75
N LYS A 28 -13.19 5.79 2.52
CA LYS A 28 -13.86 6.52 1.45
C LYS A 28 -15.25 5.94 1.21
N LEU A 29 -16.20 6.83 0.90
CA LEU A 29 -17.47 6.40 0.34
C LEU A 29 -17.21 5.89 -1.09
N HIS A 30 -17.78 4.74 -1.40
CA HIS A 30 -17.71 4.14 -2.73
C HIS A 30 -19.11 4.07 -3.35
N ARG A 31 -19.17 3.99 -4.67
CA ARG A 31 -20.41 3.85 -5.44
C ARG A 31 -20.17 2.86 -6.56
N ILE A 32 -21.13 1.95 -6.75
CA ILE A 32 -21.14 1.03 -7.89
C ILE A 32 -21.43 1.81 -9.18
N ILE A 33 -20.54 1.69 -10.16
CA ILE A 33 -20.71 2.32 -11.48
C ILE A 33 -21.39 1.30 -12.41
N LYS A 34 -22.74 1.31 -12.41
CA LYS A 34 -23.55 0.36 -13.19
C LYS A 34 -23.17 0.25 -14.66
N LYS A 35 -22.67 1.32 -15.27
CA LYS A 35 -22.25 1.37 -16.68
C LYS A 35 -21.10 0.40 -17.01
N VAL A 36 -20.22 0.12 -16.05
CA VAL A 36 -19.04 -0.75 -16.21
C VAL A 36 -19.17 -2.06 -15.44
N SER A 37 -20.34 -2.33 -14.86
CA SER A 37 -20.66 -3.59 -14.19
C SER A 37 -21.24 -4.57 -15.21
N PHE A 38 -20.73 -5.81 -15.21
CA PHE A 38 -21.13 -6.85 -16.16
C PHE A 38 -21.59 -8.12 -15.42
N GLY A 39 -22.56 -8.83 -16.00
CA GLY A 39 -23.13 -10.06 -15.45
C GLY A 39 -24.38 -9.83 -14.58
N GLU A 40 -24.93 -10.93 -14.06
CA GLU A 40 -26.06 -10.89 -13.11
C GLU A 40 -25.64 -10.27 -11.77
N GLU A 41 -26.60 -9.74 -11.01
CA GLU A 41 -26.34 -9.03 -9.74
C GLU A 41 -25.55 -9.88 -8.73
N THR A 42 -25.78 -11.19 -8.72
CA THR A 42 -25.03 -12.14 -7.88
C THR A 42 -23.57 -12.25 -8.30
N ALA A 43 -23.29 -12.34 -9.60
CA ALA A 43 -21.93 -12.44 -10.14
C ALA A 43 -21.14 -11.12 -9.98
N GLN A 44 -21.84 -9.98 -10.02
CA GLN A 44 -21.21 -8.66 -9.78
C GLN A 44 -20.65 -8.50 -8.37
N SER A 45 -21.09 -9.32 -7.41
CA SER A 45 -20.60 -9.30 -6.01
C SER A 45 -19.41 -10.25 -5.77
N GLU A 46 -19.06 -11.10 -6.73
CA GLU A 46 -17.96 -12.06 -6.59
C GLU A 46 -16.61 -11.46 -6.98
N ASN A 47 -16.60 -10.54 -7.95
CA ASN A 47 -15.40 -9.90 -8.46
C ASN A 47 -15.59 -8.38 -8.48
N GLU A 48 -14.77 -7.66 -7.71
CA GLU A 48 -14.87 -6.21 -7.55
C GLU A 48 -13.62 -5.51 -8.08
N ILE A 49 -13.82 -4.41 -8.81
CA ILE A 49 -12.74 -3.49 -9.20
C ILE A 49 -12.94 -2.18 -8.44
N TRP A 50 -11.89 -1.77 -7.73
CA TRP A 50 -11.88 -0.55 -6.94
C TRP A 50 -10.94 0.47 -7.59
N ASP A 51 -11.49 1.62 -7.97
CA ASP A 51 -10.74 2.77 -8.47
C ASP A 51 -10.47 3.76 -7.34
N GLY A 52 -9.19 4.08 -7.14
CA GLY A 52 -8.74 5.00 -6.10
C GLY A 52 -7.31 4.73 -5.63
N GLU A 53 -6.87 5.54 -4.67
CA GLU A 53 -5.58 5.35 -4.02
C GLU A 53 -5.62 4.08 -3.16
N ASN A 54 -4.69 3.16 -3.38
CA ASN A 54 -4.74 1.79 -2.88
C ASN A 54 -4.73 1.68 -1.34
N LEU A 55 -4.05 2.56 -0.60
CA LEU A 55 -4.02 2.53 0.86
C LEU A 55 -5.41 2.93 1.40
N SER A 56 -6.01 3.98 0.83
CA SER A 56 -7.37 4.40 1.18
C SER A 56 -8.43 3.34 0.81
N ALA A 57 -8.24 2.65 -0.32
CA ALA A 57 -9.11 1.55 -0.74
C ALA A 57 -9.02 0.37 0.23
N MET A 58 -7.81 -0.07 0.60
CA MET A 58 -7.62 -1.15 1.57
C MET A 58 -8.19 -0.81 2.95
N VAL A 59 -8.06 0.44 3.41
CA VAL A 59 -8.66 0.91 4.67
C VAL A 59 -10.20 0.87 4.60
N THR A 60 -10.78 1.21 3.45
CA THR A 60 -12.23 1.10 3.22
C THR A 60 -12.69 -0.36 3.21
N LEU A 61 -11.86 -1.24 2.65
CA LEU A 61 -12.08 -2.69 2.56
C LEU A 61 -11.70 -3.45 3.83
N TYR A 62 -11.36 -2.76 4.93
CA TYR A 62 -10.91 -3.39 6.17
C TYR A 62 -11.93 -4.36 6.79
N LYS A 63 -13.21 -4.29 6.38
CA LYS A 63 -14.24 -5.30 6.73
C LYS A 63 -13.87 -6.73 6.27
N TYR A 64 -13.01 -6.86 5.26
CA TYR A 64 -12.50 -8.14 4.74
C TYR A 64 -11.19 -8.58 5.39
N ARG A 65 -10.78 -7.96 6.51
CA ARG A 65 -9.57 -8.36 7.23
C ARG A 65 -9.62 -9.85 7.60
N GLY A 66 -8.48 -10.54 7.47
CA GLY A 66 -8.39 -11.96 7.76
C GLY A 66 -9.20 -12.89 6.84
N GLN A 67 -9.63 -12.41 5.66
CA GLN A 67 -10.47 -13.18 4.72
C GLN A 67 -9.82 -13.35 3.34
N VAL A 68 -8.65 -12.74 3.10
CA VAL A 68 -7.96 -12.84 1.81
C VAL A 68 -6.95 -14.00 1.85
N ASP A 69 -7.03 -14.92 0.90
CA ASP A 69 -6.10 -16.05 0.83
C ASP A 69 -4.79 -15.72 0.09
N LEU A 70 -4.86 -14.83 -0.91
CA LEU A 70 -3.73 -14.47 -1.74
C LEU A 70 -3.75 -12.98 -2.05
N VAL A 71 -2.62 -12.32 -1.81
CA VAL A 71 -2.33 -10.98 -2.32
C VAL A 71 -1.20 -11.09 -3.34
N VAL A 72 -1.44 -10.59 -4.56
CA VAL A 72 -0.41 -10.41 -5.58
C VAL A 72 -0.27 -8.92 -5.85
N THR A 73 0.94 -8.38 -5.77
CA THR A 73 1.18 -6.96 -6.00
C THR A 73 2.50 -6.74 -6.75
N ASP A 74 2.46 -5.78 -7.68
CA ASP A 74 3.62 -5.32 -8.45
C ASP A 74 3.81 -3.81 -8.20
N PRO A 75 4.41 -3.43 -7.05
CA PRO A 75 4.60 -2.04 -6.70
C PRO A 75 5.57 -1.33 -7.66
N PRO A 76 5.52 0.01 -7.76
CA PRO A 76 6.39 0.76 -8.65
C PRO A 76 7.86 0.49 -8.32
N TYR A 77 8.63 0.16 -9.36
CA TYR A 77 10.07 0.00 -9.24
C TYR A 77 10.70 1.39 -9.11
N ASN A 78 11.61 1.56 -8.16
CA ASN A 78 12.27 2.84 -7.85
C ASN A 78 13.36 3.17 -8.91
N THR A 79 12.96 3.14 -10.18
CA THR A 79 13.84 3.29 -11.37
C THR A 79 14.21 4.74 -11.63
N GLY A 80 13.42 5.67 -11.09
CA GLY A 80 13.52 7.11 -11.33
C GLY A 80 12.59 7.64 -12.43
N GLU A 81 11.74 6.77 -12.99
CA GLU A 81 10.86 7.11 -14.13
C GLU A 81 9.38 7.12 -13.73
N ASP A 82 8.94 6.12 -12.94
CA ASP A 82 7.51 5.87 -12.72
C ASP A 82 7.05 6.10 -11.27
N PHE A 83 7.97 6.06 -10.30
CA PHE A 83 7.62 6.21 -8.89
C PHE A 83 7.36 7.69 -8.55
N ARG A 84 6.14 7.99 -8.12
CA ARG A 84 5.73 9.31 -7.61
C ARG A 84 5.53 9.28 -6.10
N TYR A 85 5.94 10.34 -5.42
CA TYR A 85 5.77 10.47 -3.98
C TYR A 85 5.42 11.89 -3.58
N ASN A 86 4.39 12.02 -2.75
CA ASN A 86 3.99 13.28 -2.14
C ASN A 86 4.51 13.35 -0.70
N ASP A 87 5.48 14.24 -0.43
CA ASP A 87 6.02 14.44 0.92
C ASP A 87 4.97 14.90 1.94
N LYS A 88 3.82 15.44 1.49
CA LYS A 88 2.71 15.78 2.40
C LYS A 88 2.06 14.57 3.03
N TRP A 89 2.13 13.38 2.41
CA TRP A 89 1.59 12.13 2.97
C TRP A 89 2.19 11.77 4.32
N ASP A 90 3.37 12.31 4.64
CA ASP A 90 4.02 12.15 5.93
C ASP A 90 3.23 12.77 7.09
N LYS A 91 2.46 13.82 6.78
CA LYS A 91 1.68 14.61 7.74
C LYS A 91 0.18 14.43 7.53
N ASP A 92 -0.25 14.35 6.28
CA ASP A 92 -1.63 14.07 5.89
C ASP A 92 -1.65 12.95 4.84
N PRO A 93 -1.84 11.68 5.25
CA PRO A 93 -1.91 10.56 4.32
C PRO A 93 -3.18 10.57 3.44
N ASN A 94 -4.05 11.58 3.59
CA ASN A 94 -5.25 11.75 2.76
C ASN A 94 -5.08 12.82 1.68
N ASP A 95 -3.92 13.46 1.56
CA ASP A 95 -3.65 14.46 0.53
C ASP A 95 -3.84 13.81 -0.87
N PRO A 96 -4.70 14.38 -1.74
CA PRO A 96 -5.07 13.78 -3.02
C PRO A 96 -3.99 13.96 -4.10
N ASP A 97 -2.97 14.78 -3.85
CA ASP A 97 -1.89 15.02 -4.80
C ASP A 97 -0.99 13.77 -4.88
N LEU A 98 -0.74 13.30 -6.11
CA LEU A 98 0.15 12.18 -6.40
C LEU A 98 1.62 12.52 -6.11
N GLY A 99 1.95 13.82 -6.06
CA GLY A 99 3.30 14.31 -5.94
C GLY A 99 4.10 14.17 -7.23
N ASP A 100 5.38 14.49 -7.09
CA ASP A 100 6.32 14.50 -8.21
C ASP A 100 6.95 13.13 -8.42
N VAL A 101 7.43 12.90 -9.66
CA VAL A 101 8.27 11.75 -9.96
C VAL A 101 9.54 11.87 -9.13
N VAL A 102 9.89 10.82 -8.41
CA VAL A 102 11.10 10.74 -7.59
C VAL A 102 12.28 10.46 -8.53
N PRO A 103 13.22 11.41 -8.70
CA PRO A 103 14.35 11.21 -9.60
C PRO A 103 15.31 10.13 -9.11
N LYS A 104 16.04 9.51 -10.03
CA LYS A 104 17.01 8.45 -9.71
C LYS A 104 18.14 8.91 -8.78
N ASP A 105 18.51 10.18 -8.85
CA ASP A 105 19.55 10.86 -8.08
C ASP A 105 19.04 11.47 -6.77
N ASP A 106 17.74 11.34 -6.44
CA ASP A 106 17.22 11.73 -5.14
C ASP A 106 17.80 10.83 -4.03
N GLY A 107 18.60 11.43 -3.14
CA GLY A 107 19.23 10.74 -2.02
C GLY A 107 18.23 10.16 -1.01
N SER A 108 16.97 10.59 -1.04
CA SER A 108 15.89 10.10 -0.18
C SER A 108 14.98 9.06 -0.84
N LYS A 109 15.23 8.68 -2.11
CA LYS A 109 14.34 7.79 -2.89
C LYS A 109 13.96 6.49 -2.18
N HIS A 110 14.91 5.81 -1.54
CA HIS A 110 14.65 4.56 -0.83
C HIS A 110 13.80 4.80 0.42
N SER A 111 14.04 5.91 1.14
CA SER A 111 13.20 6.27 2.29
C SER A 111 11.78 6.63 1.83
N LYS A 112 11.61 7.36 0.74
CA LYS A 112 10.30 7.67 0.14
C LYS A 112 9.56 6.40 -0.26
N TRP A 113 10.23 5.48 -0.96
CA TRP A 113 9.65 4.19 -1.35
C TRP A 113 9.25 3.34 -0.13
N LEU A 114 10.12 3.25 0.89
CA LEU A 114 9.81 2.53 2.12
C LEU A 114 8.62 3.15 2.87
N ARG A 115 8.53 4.47 2.94
CA ARG A 115 7.39 5.18 3.57
C ARG A 115 6.10 4.98 2.81
N PHE A 116 6.17 4.88 1.48
CA PHE A 116 5.05 4.51 0.63
C PHE A 116 4.63 3.04 0.87
N MET A 117 5.57 2.09 0.81
CA MET A 117 5.25 0.66 0.86
C MET A 117 4.89 0.14 2.24
N THR A 118 5.52 0.64 3.31
CA THR A 118 5.34 0.14 4.68
C THR A 118 3.86 0.08 5.13
N PRO A 119 3.04 1.16 5.03
CA PRO A 119 1.64 1.10 5.41
C PRO A 119 0.82 0.18 4.50
N ARG A 120 1.17 0.08 3.21
CA ARG A 120 0.48 -0.76 2.22
C ARG A 120 0.69 -2.24 2.49
N ILE A 121 1.94 -2.66 2.69
CA ILE A 121 2.29 -4.05 3.05
C ILE A 121 1.65 -4.43 4.39
N TRP A 122 1.62 -3.51 5.35
CA TRP A 122 0.94 -3.77 6.62
C TRP A 122 -0.56 -4.02 6.41
N MET A 123 -1.25 -3.19 5.61
CA MET A 123 -2.67 -3.40 5.30
C MET A 123 -2.90 -4.71 4.56
N MET A 124 -2.10 -5.01 3.54
CA MET A 124 -2.17 -6.29 2.82
C MET A 124 -2.03 -7.48 3.78
N ARG A 125 -1.11 -7.38 4.75
CA ARG A 125 -0.92 -8.42 5.78
C ARG A 125 -2.15 -8.59 6.68
N GLU A 126 -2.77 -7.50 7.13
CA GLU A 126 -3.98 -7.57 7.95
C GLU A 126 -5.18 -8.15 7.19
N MET A 127 -5.18 -8.00 5.86
CA MET A 127 -6.21 -8.59 5.00
C MET A 127 -6.09 -10.11 4.88
N LEU A 128 -4.87 -10.65 4.99
CA LEU A 128 -4.61 -12.08 4.80
C LEU A 128 -5.17 -12.95 5.93
N THR A 129 -5.67 -14.13 5.56
CA THR A 129 -5.95 -15.23 6.49
C THR A 129 -4.66 -15.69 7.18
N PRO A 130 -4.72 -16.41 8.32
CA PRO A 130 -3.50 -16.90 9.01
C PRO A 130 -2.56 -17.76 8.15
N GLY A 131 -3.08 -18.41 7.09
CA GLY A 131 -2.30 -19.20 6.12
C GLY A 131 -2.16 -18.54 4.75
N GLY A 132 -2.62 -17.29 4.60
CA GLY A 132 -2.62 -16.58 3.34
C GLY A 132 -1.22 -16.21 2.87
N VAL A 133 -1.08 -16.04 1.55
CA VAL A 133 0.20 -15.78 0.90
C VAL A 133 0.24 -14.36 0.33
N MET A 134 1.37 -13.68 0.49
CA MET A 134 1.66 -12.42 -0.20
C MET A 134 2.80 -12.64 -1.20
N ALA A 135 2.52 -12.42 -2.48
CA ALA A 135 3.52 -12.41 -3.54
C ALA A 135 3.74 -10.97 -4.01
N ILE A 136 4.97 -10.47 -3.84
CA ILE A 136 5.37 -9.12 -4.24
C ILE A 136 6.38 -9.25 -5.38
N CYS A 137 6.02 -8.76 -6.55
CA CYS A 137 6.95 -8.61 -7.66
C CYS A 137 7.91 -7.45 -7.36
N ILE A 138 9.20 -7.71 -7.46
CA ILE A 138 10.24 -6.73 -7.13
C ILE A 138 11.42 -6.93 -8.07
N ASP A 139 11.97 -5.81 -8.57
CA ASP A 139 13.19 -5.83 -9.36
C ASP A 139 14.44 -5.97 -8.45
N HIS A 140 15.53 -6.50 -9.01
CA HIS A 140 16.81 -6.75 -8.32
C HIS A 140 17.39 -5.53 -7.59
N ARG A 141 17.00 -4.32 -7.96
CA ARG A 141 17.48 -3.05 -7.40
C ARG A 141 16.96 -2.76 -5.99
N GLU A 142 15.86 -3.37 -5.58
CA GLU A 142 15.26 -3.20 -4.24
C GLU A 142 15.51 -4.44 -3.34
N LEU A 143 16.19 -5.48 -3.85
CA LEU A 143 16.39 -6.72 -3.11
C LEU A 143 17.57 -6.66 -2.10
N PHE A 144 18.64 -5.87 -2.33
CA PHE A 144 19.89 -5.97 -1.54
C PHE A 144 20.79 -4.71 -1.44
N ARG A 145 20.28 -3.49 -1.25
CA ARG A 145 21.16 -2.34 -0.95
C ARG A 145 20.68 -1.44 0.17
#